data_AF-A0AA97FE20-F1
#
_entry.id   AF-A0AA97FE20-F1
#
_cell.length_a   1.000
_cell.length_b   1.000
_cell.length_c   1.000
_cell.angle_alpha   90.00
_cell.angle_beta   90.00
_cell.angle_gamma   90.00
#
_symmetry.space_group_name_H-M   'P 1'
#
loop_
_entity.id
_entity.type
_entity.pdbx_description
1 polymer ?
#
loop_
_entity_poly.entity_id
_entity_poly.type
_entity_poly.pdbx_seq_one_letter_code
_entity_poly.pdbx_strand_id
1 'polypeptide(L)'
;MYRYILTLVMNGEFLFDFRTNTYEYSPTVPLEAEKTAFLKFDEWAENLREFPSDFVEHLLIKKERIKKMYAGHKRDSPDVVIIQGSPRPDGNCSIFAGWASKTAKSLGKIPAVIYLDDLNIHSCIGCYQCYNYGFCVFRDEMQDIISYVHGASLVVICSPVYTNTVPGGLKICMDRFQAYHAKRTLLHSKNNPKGILLAVAGREGDFNFKCLISVTDSFMANVGIKKSGQILVDNIDEIRDLRNVTGLKAEVEEALRSALDISRL
;
A
#
# COMPACT_ATOMS: atom_id res chain seq x y z
N MET A 1 -16.06 -5.15 11.56
CA MET A 1 -14.89 -5.20 12.46
C MET A 1 -15.22 -4.36 13.67
N TYR A 2 -15.09 -4.92 14.87
CA TYR A 2 -15.23 -4.16 16.10
C TYR A 2 -13.84 -3.86 16.66
N ARG A 3 -13.66 -2.62 17.13
CA ARG A 3 -12.42 -2.13 17.73
C ARG A 3 -12.72 -1.62 19.13
N TYR A 4 -11.95 -2.11 20.09
CA TYR A 4 -12.04 -1.72 21.49
C TYR A 4 -10.84 -0.82 21.80
N ILE A 5 -11.11 0.30 22.46
CA ILE A 5 -10.10 1.29 22.85
C ILE A 5 -10.27 1.53 24.34
N LEU A 6 -9.21 1.25 25.09
CA LEU A 6 -9.11 1.59 26.50
C LEU A 6 -8.19 2.81 26.63
N THR A 7 -8.75 3.92 27.10
CA THR A 7 -8.06 5.19 27.23
C THR A 7 -7.71 5.49 28.68
N LEU A 8 -6.43 5.70 28.95
CA LEU A 8 -5.95 6.25 30.22
C LEU A 8 -5.90 7.76 30.13
N VAL A 9 -6.58 8.42 31.07
CA VAL A 9 -6.57 9.88 31.24
C VAL A 9 -6.09 10.24 32.63
N MET A 10 -5.37 11.36 32.75
CA MET A 10 -4.90 11.90 34.03
C MET A 10 -5.15 13.40 34.05
N ASN A 11 -5.88 13.89 35.06
CA ASN A 11 -6.25 15.31 35.18
C ASN A 11 -6.95 15.88 33.93
N GLY A 12 -7.76 15.05 33.25
CA GLY A 12 -8.44 15.41 32.01
C GLY A 12 -7.57 15.33 30.75
N GLU A 13 -6.27 15.02 30.87
CA GLU A 13 -5.37 14.87 29.74
C GLU A 13 -5.22 13.42 29.30
N PHE A 14 -5.15 13.21 27.98
CA PHE A 14 -4.88 11.92 27.38
C PHE A 14 -3.44 11.44 27.66
N LEU A 15 -3.30 10.29 28.34
CA LEU A 15 -2.01 9.66 28.54
C LEU A 15 -1.72 8.60 27.50
N PHE A 16 -2.53 7.55 27.43
CA PHE A 16 -2.22 6.37 26.61
C PHE A 16 -3.49 5.62 26.21
N ASP A 17 -3.42 4.91 25.08
CA ASP A 17 -4.50 4.06 24.58
C ASP A 17 -3.99 2.64 24.39
N PHE A 18 -4.67 1.67 24.99
CA PHE A 18 -4.63 0.28 24.57
C PHE A 18 -5.71 0.05 23.51
N ARG A 19 -5.39 -0.72 22.47
CA ARG A 19 -6.27 -0.95 21.33
C ARG A 19 -6.21 -2.41 20.92
N THR A 20 -7.36 -2.98 20.62
CA THR A 20 -7.46 -4.30 20.00
C THR A 20 -8.69 -4.39 19.09
N ASN A 21 -8.67 -5.30 18.13
CA ASN A 21 -9.77 -5.49 17.19
C ASN A 21 -10.06 -6.97 16.90
N THR A 22 -11.26 -7.23 16.39
CA THR A 22 -11.77 -8.60 16.14
C THR A 22 -11.01 -9.39 15.07
N TYR A 23 -10.10 -8.78 14.30
CA TYR A 23 -9.28 -9.51 13.31
C TYR A 23 -7.99 -10.08 13.87
N GLU A 24 -7.55 -9.66 15.07
CA GLU A 24 -6.30 -10.13 15.67
C GLU A 24 -6.34 -11.56 16.21
N TYR A 25 -7.54 -12.11 16.44
CA TYR A 25 -7.74 -13.38 17.15
C TYR A 25 -8.15 -14.48 16.18
N SER A 26 -7.48 -15.64 16.25
CA SER A 26 -7.87 -16.80 15.46
C SER A 26 -9.09 -17.50 16.06
N PRO A 27 -9.89 -18.23 15.25
CA PRO A 27 -11.06 -18.96 15.75
C PRO A 27 -10.77 -20.01 16.84
N THR A 28 -9.50 -20.43 16.96
CA THR A 28 -9.05 -21.46 17.92
C THR A 28 -8.55 -20.89 19.24
N VAL A 29 -8.41 -19.56 19.35
CA VAL A 29 -7.95 -18.90 20.57
C VAL A 29 -9.17 -18.51 21.41
N PRO A 30 -9.27 -18.91 22.70
CA PRO A 30 -10.43 -18.62 23.54
C PRO A 30 -10.49 -17.17 24.06
N LEU A 31 -9.67 -16.29 23.48
CA LEU A 31 -9.66 -14.85 23.74
C LEU A 31 -10.32 -14.13 22.58
N GLU A 32 -11.25 -13.25 22.94
CA GLU A 32 -11.92 -12.33 22.02
C GLU A 32 -11.46 -10.90 22.30
N ALA A 33 -11.60 -10.02 21.30
CA ALA A 33 -11.19 -8.62 21.40
C ALA A 33 -11.85 -7.90 22.58
N GLU A 34 -13.15 -8.12 22.81
CA GLU A 34 -13.90 -7.53 23.92
C GLU A 34 -13.37 -8.00 25.27
N LYS A 35 -13.31 -9.32 25.47
CA LYS A 35 -12.78 -9.93 26.69
C LYS A 35 -11.36 -9.46 26.98
N THR A 36 -10.52 -9.34 25.96
CA THR A 36 -9.16 -8.83 26.10
C THR A 36 -9.13 -7.37 26.54
N ALA A 37 -10.03 -6.53 26.04
CA ALA A 37 -10.14 -5.13 26.47
C ALA A 37 -10.55 -5.03 27.94
N PHE A 38 -11.51 -5.84 28.41
CA PHE A 38 -11.91 -5.88 29.81
C PHE A 38 -10.83 -6.42 30.74
N LEU A 39 -10.16 -7.52 30.36
CA LEU A 39 -9.03 -8.04 31.12
C LEU A 39 -7.90 -7.01 31.23
N LYS A 40 -7.63 -6.25 30.15
CA LYS A 40 -6.64 -5.18 30.17
C LYS A 40 -7.08 -4.00 31.04
N PHE A 41 -8.37 -3.70 31.11
CA PHE A 41 -8.93 -2.69 32.02
C PHE A 41 -8.69 -3.08 33.48
N ASP A 42 -9.03 -4.31 33.87
CA ASP A 42 -8.84 -4.79 35.24
C ASP A 42 -7.36 -4.77 35.63
N GLU A 43 -6.48 -5.25 34.74
CA GLU A 43 -5.03 -5.18 34.91
C GLU A 43 -4.54 -3.73 35.10
N TRP A 44 -5.02 -2.79 34.29
CA TRP A 44 -4.65 -1.37 34.43
C TRP A 44 -5.16 -0.77 35.74
N ALA A 45 -6.37 -1.10 36.16
CA ALA A 45 -6.95 -0.62 37.41
C ALA A 45 -6.18 -1.13 38.63
N GLU A 46 -5.73 -2.39 38.59
CA GLU A 46 -4.86 -2.97 39.63
C GLU A 46 -3.49 -2.28 39.67
N ASN A 47 -2.80 -2.17 38.53
CA ASN A 47 -1.50 -1.51 38.47
C ASN A 47 -1.55 -0.03 38.89
N LEU A 48 -2.61 0.70 38.56
CA LEU A 48 -2.80 2.09 39.02
C LEU A 48 -3.01 2.19 40.53
N ARG A 49 -3.59 1.16 41.18
CA ARG A 49 -3.75 1.13 42.63
C ARG A 49 -2.46 0.77 43.35
N GLU A 50 -1.74 -0.22 42.83
CA GLU A 50 -0.55 -0.76 43.50
C GLU A 50 0.74 -0.01 43.16
N PHE A 51 0.92 0.38 41.89
CA PHE A 51 2.16 0.95 41.35
C PHE A 51 1.92 2.14 40.41
N PRO A 52 1.22 3.22 40.86
CA PRO A 52 0.75 4.28 39.97
C PRO A 52 1.85 5.00 39.18
N SER A 53 2.95 5.38 39.84
CA SER A 53 4.05 6.12 39.21
C SER A 53 4.77 5.27 38.16
N ASP A 54 5.18 4.05 38.52
CA ASP A 54 5.93 3.15 37.65
C ASP A 54 5.09 2.72 36.45
N PHE A 55 3.80 2.45 36.66
CA PHE A 55 2.88 2.08 35.60
C PHE A 55 2.70 3.23 34.58
N VAL A 56 2.48 4.45 35.05
CA VAL A 56 2.35 5.63 34.18
C VAL A 56 3.66 5.90 33.42
N GLU A 57 4.80 5.84 34.10
CA GLU A 57 6.12 6.00 33.47
C GLU A 57 6.33 4.97 32.35
N HIS A 58 6.03 3.70 32.61
CA HIS A 58 6.12 2.63 31.62
C HIS A 58 5.26 2.91 30.38
N LEU A 59 4.02 3.36 30.56
CA LEU A 59 3.13 3.71 29.45
C LEU A 59 3.63 4.92 28.65
N LEU A 60 4.21 5.92 29.31
CA LEU A 60 4.81 7.08 28.63
C LEU A 60 6.03 6.68 27.80
N ILE A 61 6.89 5.79 28.30
CA ILE A 61 8.01 5.24 27.52
C ILE A 61 7.49 4.51 26.28
N LYS A 62 6.43 3.70 26.43
CA LYS A 62 5.78 3.01 25.31
C LYS A 62 5.16 3.99 24.32
N LYS A 63 4.52 5.07 24.79
CA LYS A 63 3.96 6.16 23.98
C LYS A 63 5.04 6.81 23.11
N GLU A 64 6.17 7.18 23.70
CA GLU A 64 7.27 7.81 22.97
C GLU A 64 7.93 6.85 21.97
N ARG A 65 8.06 5.55 22.32
CA ARG A 65 8.52 4.53 21.37
C ARG A 65 7.59 4.44 20.16
N ILE A 66 6.27 4.38 20.39
CA ILE A 66 5.23 4.41 19.35
C ILE A 66 5.38 5.69 18.53
N LYS A 67 5.38 6.87 19.15
CA LYS A 67 5.54 8.15 18.44
C LYS A 67 6.78 8.18 17.52
N LYS A 68 7.93 7.70 18.01
CA LYS A 68 9.16 7.54 17.20
C LYS A 68 9.03 6.49 16.10
N MET A 69 8.23 5.44 16.28
CA MET A 69 7.91 4.50 15.18
C MET A 69 7.17 5.19 14.03
N TYR A 70 6.50 6.31 14.27
CA TYR A 70 5.54 6.89 13.33
C TYR A 70 5.82 8.36 12.96
N ALA A 71 6.96 8.90 13.37
CA ALA A 71 7.44 10.20 12.89
C ALA A 71 7.88 10.05 11.42
N GLY A 72 6.94 10.23 10.50
CA GLY A 72 7.18 10.13 9.06
C GLY A 72 8.17 11.19 8.56
N HIS A 73 8.90 10.86 7.49
CA HIS A 73 9.72 11.83 6.78
C HIS A 73 8.82 12.67 5.86
N LYS A 74 8.78 13.99 6.04
CA LYS A 74 8.21 14.92 5.04
C LYS A 74 9.14 14.91 3.82
N ARG A 75 8.74 14.23 2.75
CA ARG A 75 9.31 14.38 1.41
C ARG A 75 8.26 14.97 0.48
N ASP A 76 8.70 15.61 -0.60
CA ASP A 76 7.82 16.10 -1.65
C ASP A 76 6.94 14.96 -2.17
N SER A 77 5.62 15.16 -2.16
CA SER A 77 4.66 14.12 -2.52
C SER A 77 4.54 14.04 -4.04
N PRO A 78 4.82 12.88 -4.68
CA PRO A 78 4.66 12.73 -6.12
C PRO A 78 3.17 12.78 -6.50
N ASP A 79 2.88 13.38 -7.66
CA ASP A 79 1.54 13.36 -8.27
C ASP A 79 1.23 12.01 -8.92
N VAL A 80 2.25 11.34 -9.46
CA VAL A 80 2.15 10.07 -10.19
C VAL A 80 3.10 9.06 -9.58
N VAL A 81 2.58 7.94 -9.12
CA VAL A 81 3.39 6.84 -8.57
C VAL A 81 3.41 5.69 -9.57
N ILE A 82 4.60 5.28 -9.99
CA ILE A 82 4.81 4.19 -10.93
C ILE A 82 5.45 3.05 -10.17
N ILE A 83 4.68 2.00 -9.87
CA ILE A 83 5.15 0.79 -9.23
C ILE A 83 5.71 -0.12 -10.33
N GLN A 84 7.03 -0.19 -10.41
CA GLN A 84 7.74 -1.11 -11.29
C GLN A 84 7.88 -2.45 -10.54
N GLY A 85 7.14 -3.46 -11.01
CA GLY A 85 7.06 -4.76 -10.35
C GLY A 85 7.97 -5.84 -10.94
N SER A 86 8.84 -5.51 -11.91
CA SER A 86 9.75 -6.47 -12.54
C SER A 86 11.16 -6.35 -11.95
N PRO A 87 11.83 -7.46 -11.62
CA PRO A 87 13.22 -7.42 -11.16
C PRO A 87 14.22 -6.99 -12.25
N ARG A 88 13.76 -6.74 -13.48
CA ARG A 88 14.61 -6.33 -14.60
C ARG A 88 14.60 -4.80 -14.72
N PRO A 89 15.66 -4.09 -14.30
CA PRO A 89 15.72 -2.63 -14.34
C PRO A 89 15.76 -2.05 -15.77
N ASP A 90 16.11 -2.86 -16.77
CA ASP A 90 16.18 -2.53 -18.19
C ASP A 90 15.18 -3.33 -19.06
N GLY A 91 14.27 -4.08 -18.42
CA GLY A 91 13.28 -4.89 -19.12
C GLY A 91 12.07 -4.12 -19.65
N ASN A 92 11.16 -4.83 -20.32
CA ASN A 92 9.96 -4.26 -20.92
C ASN A 92 9.06 -3.48 -19.93
N CYS A 93 8.92 -3.95 -18.68
CA CYS A 93 8.20 -3.18 -17.65
C CYS A 93 8.90 -1.87 -17.27
N SER A 94 10.23 -1.81 -17.36
CA SER A 94 10.99 -0.56 -17.17
C SER A 94 10.78 0.40 -18.34
N ILE A 95 10.66 -0.11 -19.57
CA ILE A 95 10.29 0.70 -20.75
C ILE A 95 8.91 1.35 -20.55
N PHE A 96 7.91 0.58 -20.12
CA PHE A 96 6.59 1.12 -19.74
C PHE A 96 6.69 2.19 -18.64
N ALA A 97 7.43 1.91 -17.56
CA ALA A 97 7.64 2.87 -16.48
C ALA A 97 8.32 4.17 -16.97
N GLY A 98 9.28 4.05 -17.89
CA GLY A 98 9.97 5.17 -18.51
C GLY A 98 9.05 6.03 -19.38
N TRP A 99 8.18 5.41 -20.19
CA TRP A 99 7.17 6.13 -20.96
C TRP A 99 6.17 6.84 -20.05
N ALA A 100 5.66 6.15 -19.03
CA ALA A 100 4.74 6.74 -18.06
C ALA A 100 5.36 7.93 -17.32
N SER A 101 6.61 7.79 -16.85
CA SER A 101 7.34 8.86 -16.15
C SER A 101 7.58 10.07 -17.05
N LYS A 102 8.05 9.86 -18.29
CA LYS A 102 8.27 10.95 -19.26
C LYS A 102 6.98 11.68 -19.60
N THR A 103 5.89 10.95 -19.75
CA THR A 103 4.56 11.52 -20.01
C THR A 103 4.07 12.34 -18.82
N ALA A 104 4.16 11.81 -17.59
CA ALA A 104 3.80 12.57 -16.40
C ALA A 104 4.57 13.90 -16.32
N LYS A 105 5.89 13.89 -16.59
CA LYS A 105 6.71 15.11 -16.64
C LYS A 105 6.25 16.09 -17.72
N SER A 106 5.94 15.61 -18.93
CA SER A 106 5.48 16.49 -20.02
C SER A 106 4.09 17.08 -19.75
N LEU A 107 3.32 16.48 -18.84
CA LEU A 107 2.05 16.98 -18.32
C LEU A 107 2.20 17.87 -17.08
N GLY A 108 3.43 18.26 -16.71
CA GLY A 108 3.71 19.12 -15.56
C GLY A 108 3.48 18.44 -14.20
N LYS A 109 3.43 17.10 -14.16
CA LYS A 109 3.30 16.31 -12.94
C LYS A 109 4.66 15.84 -12.44
N ILE A 110 4.75 15.55 -11.15
CA ILE A 110 5.95 15.00 -10.50
C ILE A 110 5.80 13.48 -10.38
N PRO A 111 6.48 12.67 -11.22
CA PRO A 111 6.44 11.22 -11.09
C PRO A 111 7.49 10.68 -10.11
N ALA A 112 7.15 9.61 -9.41
CA ALA A 112 8.08 8.73 -8.71
C ALA A 112 8.01 7.32 -9.31
N VAL A 113 9.15 6.77 -9.72
CA VAL A 113 9.26 5.36 -10.14
C VAL A 113 9.84 4.57 -8.99
N ILE A 114 9.15 3.51 -8.59
CA ILE A 114 9.50 2.65 -7.46
C ILE A 114 9.87 1.28 -8.01
N TYR A 115 11.15 0.94 -7.94
CA TYR A 115 11.67 -0.38 -8.31
C TYR A 115 11.61 -1.27 -7.08
N LEU A 116 10.64 -2.19 -7.03
CA LEU A 116 10.42 -3.00 -5.83
C LEU A 116 11.58 -3.95 -5.50
N ASP A 117 12.36 -4.35 -6.52
CA ASP A 117 13.51 -5.26 -6.36
C ASP A 117 14.70 -4.60 -5.65
N ASP A 118 14.74 -3.26 -5.62
CA ASP A 118 15.77 -2.47 -4.92
C ASP A 118 15.43 -2.26 -3.44
N LEU A 119 14.27 -2.73 -2.98
CA LEU A 119 13.73 -2.44 -1.64
C LEU A 119 13.67 -3.70 -0.78
N ASN A 120 13.86 -3.55 0.53
CA ASN A 120 13.79 -4.66 1.47
C ASN A 120 12.44 -4.68 2.21
N ILE A 121 11.40 -5.11 1.50
CA ILE A 121 10.03 -5.12 2.01
C ILE A 121 9.70 -6.47 2.67
N HIS A 122 9.31 -6.43 3.94
CA HIS A 122 8.79 -7.63 4.63
C HIS A 122 7.45 -8.09 4.05
N SER A 123 7.21 -9.40 4.04
CA SER A 123 5.89 -9.95 3.73
C SER A 123 4.86 -9.55 4.80
N CYS A 124 3.60 -9.40 4.39
CA CYS A 124 2.52 -9.20 5.34
C CYS A 124 2.28 -10.51 6.12
N ILE A 125 2.36 -10.45 7.45
CA ILE A 125 2.14 -11.61 8.32
C ILE A 125 0.71 -11.70 8.86
N GLY A 126 -0.20 -10.83 8.40
CA GLY A 126 -1.61 -10.87 8.83
C GLY A 126 -1.83 -10.60 10.33
N CYS A 127 -0.97 -9.79 10.97
CA CYS A 127 -1.09 -9.51 12.42
C CYS A 127 -2.19 -8.50 12.79
N TYR A 128 -2.82 -7.86 11.79
CA TYR A 128 -3.90 -6.87 11.93
C TYR A 128 -3.66 -5.66 12.85
N GLN A 129 -2.44 -5.47 13.35
CA GLN A 129 -2.07 -4.28 14.15
C GLN A 129 -2.31 -2.97 13.40
N CYS A 130 -2.28 -2.99 12.07
CA CYS A 130 -2.61 -1.81 11.27
C CYS A 130 -4.04 -1.29 11.47
N TYR A 131 -5.00 -2.13 11.86
CA TYR A 131 -6.36 -1.70 12.20
C TYR A 131 -6.48 -1.06 13.58
N ASN A 132 -5.45 -1.15 14.41
CA ASN A 132 -5.39 -0.43 15.68
C ASN A 132 -4.86 0.99 15.48
N TYR A 133 -3.91 1.20 14.56
CA TYR A 133 -3.16 2.45 14.51
C TYR A 133 -3.13 3.17 13.15
N GLY A 134 -3.50 2.49 12.06
CA GLY A 134 -3.51 3.06 10.70
C GLY A 134 -2.15 3.01 9.98
N PHE A 135 -1.23 2.15 10.41
CA PHE A 135 0.07 1.93 9.76
C PHE A 135 0.60 0.52 10.07
N CYS A 136 1.64 0.07 9.36
CA CYS A 136 2.28 -1.23 9.61
C CYS A 136 3.25 -1.17 10.80
N VAL A 137 3.46 -2.31 11.48
CA VAL A 137 4.44 -2.45 12.57
C VAL A 137 5.88 -2.67 12.07
N PHE A 138 6.05 -3.28 10.90
CA PHE A 138 7.35 -3.37 10.23
C PHE A 138 7.76 -2.00 9.74
N ARG A 139 8.99 -1.58 10.04
CA ARG A 139 9.59 -0.32 9.57
C ARG A 139 10.51 -0.62 8.39
N ASP A 140 10.00 -0.44 7.19
CA ASP A 140 10.74 -0.62 5.94
C ASP A 140 10.26 0.41 4.91
N GLU A 141 10.56 0.21 3.64
CA GLU A 141 10.27 1.20 2.60
C GLU A 141 8.77 1.29 2.26
N MET A 142 7.92 0.38 2.77
CA MET A 142 6.47 0.44 2.51
C MET A 142 5.79 1.68 3.07
N GLN A 143 6.32 2.26 4.14
CA GLN A 143 5.81 3.51 4.72
C GLN A 143 5.80 4.63 3.68
N ASP A 144 6.91 4.76 2.95
CA ASP A 144 7.08 5.78 1.92
C ASP A 144 6.18 5.49 0.71
N ILE A 145 6.13 4.23 0.27
CA ILE A 145 5.25 3.79 -0.84
C ILE A 145 3.78 4.11 -0.53
N ILE A 146 3.31 3.77 0.68
CA ILE A 146 1.93 4.05 1.11
C ILE A 146 1.68 5.55 1.19
N SER A 147 2.65 6.33 1.68
CA SER A 147 2.53 7.79 1.74
C SER A 147 2.43 8.41 0.36
N TYR A 148 3.27 7.98 -0.59
CA TYR A 148 3.23 8.44 -1.98
C TYR A 148 1.91 8.08 -2.64
N VAL A 149 1.44 6.83 -2.53
CA VAL A 149 0.14 6.43 -3.09
C VAL A 149 -1.03 7.18 -2.44
N HIS A 150 -0.91 7.52 -1.15
CA HIS A 150 -1.93 8.32 -0.48
C HIS A 150 -2.02 9.76 -0.99
N GLY A 151 -0.91 10.36 -1.43
CA GLY A 151 -0.86 11.73 -1.97
C GLY A 151 -1.02 11.80 -3.48
N ALA A 152 -0.84 10.69 -4.19
CA ALA A 152 -0.88 10.65 -5.65
C ALA A 152 -2.27 10.95 -6.23
N SER A 153 -2.28 11.47 -7.45
CA SER A 153 -3.46 11.54 -8.32
C SER A 153 -3.59 10.29 -9.19
N LEU A 154 -2.47 9.68 -9.56
CA LEU A 154 -2.41 8.50 -10.43
C LEU A 154 -1.40 7.47 -9.90
N VAL A 155 -1.81 6.20 -9.93
CA VAL A 155 -0.93 5.05 -9.70
C VAL A 155 -0.85 4.23 -10.98
N VAL A 156 0.36 3.95 -11.45
CA VAL A 156 0.63 3.07 -12.58
C VAL A 156 1.32 1.81 -12.06
N ILE A 157 0.79 0.64 -12.39
CA ILE A 157 1.41 -0.65 -12.06
C ILE A 157 2.01 -1.25 -13.33
N CYS A 158 3.33 -1.41 -13.37
CA CYS A 158 4.04 -2.09 -14.45
C CYS A 158 4.38 -3.52 -14.01
N SER A 159 3.79 -4.54 -14.64
CA SER A 159 3.97 -5.93 -14.21
C SER A 159 4.24 -6.88 -15.38
N PRO A 160 5.24 -7.76 -15.30
CA PRO A 160 5.29 -8.94 -16.15
C PRO A 160 4.32 -9.99 -15.60
N VAL A 161 3.95 -10.96 -16.43
CA VAL A 161 3.27 -12.18 -16.01
C VAL A 161 4.32 -13.21 -15.61
N TYR A 162 4.41 -13.51 -14.31
CA TYR A 162 5.21 -14.64 -13.79
C TYR A 162 4.26 -15.71 -13.27
N THR A 163 4.38 -16.93 -13.81
CA THR A 163 3.49 -18.06 -13.45
C THR A 163 1.99 -17.69 -13.51
N ASN A 164 1.57 -17.01 -14.58
CA ASN A 164 0.21 -16.49 -14.83
C ASN A 164 -0.29 -15.39 -13.87
N THR A 165 0.55 -14.81 -13.02
CA THR A 165 0.14 -13.73 -12.10
C THR A 165 1.23 -12.66 -11.94
N VAL A 166 1.05 -11.75 -10.97
CA VAL A 166 2.03 -10.72 -10.60
C VAL A 166 3.30 -11.35 -9.99
N PRO A 167 4.49 -10.73 -10.13
CA PRO A 167 5.71 -11.21 -9.48
C PRO A 167 5.61 -11.24 -7.95
N GLY A 168 6.41 -12.10 -7.30
CA GLY A 168 6.41 -12.25 -5.84
C GLY A 168 6.67 -10.94 -5.09
N GLY A 169 7.64 -10.12 -5.54
CA GLY A 169 7.91 -8.81 -4.94
C GLY A 169 6.74 -7.83 -5.08
N LEU A 170 6.09 -7.81 -6.25
CA LEU A 170 4.88 -7.01 -6.47
C LEU A 170 3.74 -7.48 -5.57
N LYS A 171 3.56 -8.79 -5.39
CA LYS A 171 2.55 -9.37 -4.49
C LYS A 171 2.83 -9.02 -3.03
N ILE A 172 4.08 -9.07 -2.58
CA ILE A 172 4.49 -8.67 -1.22
C ILE A 172 4.12 -7.19 -0.97
N CYS A 173 4.44 -6.30 -1.93
CA CYS A 173 4.04 -4.90 -1.87
C CYS A 173 2.51 -4.76 -1.75
N MET A 174 1.74 -5.40 -2.65
CA MET A 174 0.27 -5.39 -2.63
C MET A 174 -0.32 -5.91 -1.31
N ASP A 175 0.25 -6.96 -0.72
CA ASP A 175 -0.23 -7.51 0.56
C ASP A 175 0.04 -6.56 1.74
N ARG A 176 1.15 -5.83 1.71
CA ARG A 176 1.51 -4.82 2.72
C ARG A 176 0.64 -3.57 2.66
N PHE A 177 0.00 -3.29 1.53
CA PHE A 177 -1.02 -2.25 1.39
C PHE A 177 -2.29 -2.49 2.24
N GLN A 178 -2.43 -3.66 2.89
CA GLN A 178 -3.42 -3.86 3.95
C GLN A 178 -3.33 -2.77 5.03
N ALA A 179 -2.12 -2.26 5.32
CA ALA A 179 -1.95 -1.14 6.24
C ALA A 179 -2.56 0.17 5.73
N TYR A 180 -2.50 0.40 4.41
CA TYR A 180 -3.15 1.56 3.79
C TYR A 180 -4.68 1.42 3.79
N HIS A 181 -5.20 0.22 3.49
CA HIS A 181 -6.63 -0.05 3.62
C HIS A 181 -7.14 0.19 5.05
N ALA A 182 -6.40 -0.28 6.06
CA ALA A 182 -6.71 0.00 7.46
C ALA A 182 -6.67 1.52 7.76
N LYS A 183 -5.62 2.23 7.32
CA LYS A 183 -5.51 3.69 7.48
C LYS A 183 -6.72 4.42 6.89
N ARG A 184 -7.12 4.06 5.66
CA ARG A 184 -8.27 4.65 4.98
C ARG A 184 -9.57 4.41 5.75
N THR A 185 -9.75 3.19 6.26
CA THR A 185 -10.93 2.80 7.05
C THR A 185 -11.01 3.63 8.33
N LEU A 186 -9.89 3.75 9.06
CA LEU A 186 -9.84 4.46 10.34
C LEU A 186 -9.98 5.97 10.19
N LEU A 187 -9.47 6.56 9.11
CA LEU A 187 -9.52 8.01 8.86
C LEU A 187 -10.73 8.42 8.00
N HIS A 188 -11.57 7.47 7.59
CA HIS A 188 -12.65 7.69 6.62
C HIS A 188 -12.16 8.43 5.35
N SER A 189 -10.96 8.07 4.88
CA SER A 189 -10.30 8.75 3.76
C SER A 189 -11.12 8.62 2.48
N LYS A 190 -11.34 9.77 1.82
CA LYS A 190 -12.05 9.86 0.54
C LYS A 190 -11.11 10.00 -0.66
N ASN A 191 -9.78 10.02 -0.46
CA ASN A 191 -8.88 10.13 -1.59
C ASN A 191 -8.92 8.85 -2.44
N ASN A 192 -9.13 8.99 -3.73
CA ASN A 192 -9.28 7.87 -4.66
C ASN A 192 -8.47 8.14 -5.93
N PRO A 193 -7.14 7.92 -5.91
CA PRO A 193 -6.31 8.08 -7.10
C PRO A 193 -6.80 7.18 -8.23
N LYS A 194 -6.51 7.57 -9.47
CA LYS A 194 -6.75 6.74 -10.65
C LYS A 194 -5.68 5.65 -10.74
N GLY A 195 -5.99 4.55 -11.43
CA GLY A 195 -5.12 3.38 -11.57
C GLY A 195 -4.98 2.91 -13.01
N ILE A 196 -3.75 2.74 -13.49
CA ILE A 196 -3.46 2.12 -14.79
C ILE A 196 -2.63 0.86 -14.58
N LEU A 197 -2.98 -0.21 -15.29
CA LEU A 197 -2.17 -1.41 -15.39
C LEU A 197 -1.43 -1.45 -16.74
N LEU A 198 -0.11 -1.56 -16.72
CA LEU A 198 0.72 -1.80 -17.90
C LEU A 198 1.38 -3.18 -17.74
N ALA A 199 0.98 -4.17 -18.54
CA ALA A 199 1.42 -5.54 -18.34
C ALA A 199 1.99 -6.19 -19.60
N VAL A 200 2.93 -7.11 -19.38
CA VAL A 200 3.52 -7.93 -20.45
C VAL A 200 3.46 -9.42 -20.15
N ALA A 201 3.25 -10.24 -21.18
CA ALA A 201 3.33 -11.70 -21.10
C ALA A 201 4.30 -12.24 -22.17
N GLY A 202 5.06 -13.28 -21.81
CA GLY A 202 6.00 -13.92 -22.74
C GLY A 202 5.30 -14.62 -23.89
N ARG A 203 4.31 -15.47 -23.56
CA ARG A 203 3.49 -16.20 -24.53
C ARG A 203 2.39 -15.32 -25.12
N GLU A 204 1.97 -15.64 -26.33
CA GLU A 204 0.77 -15.11 -26.97
C GLU A 204 -0.51 -15.60 -26.25
N GLY A 205 -1.54 -14.75 -26.21
CA GLY A 205 -2.88 -15.04 -25.73
C GLY A 205 -3.29 -14.29 -24.45
N ASP A 206 -4.53 -13.80 -24.45
CA ASP A 206 -5.14 -13.04 -23.33
C ASP A 206 -5.19 -13.84 -22.01
N PHE A 207 -5.25 -15.17 -22.09
CA PHE A 207 -5.33 -16.03 -20.91
C PHE A 207 -4.16 -15.83 -19.96
N ASN A 208 -2.98 -15.45 -20.47
CA ASN A 208 -1.79 -15.20 -19.67
C ASN A 208 -2.01 -14.07 -18.64
N PHE A 209 -2.91 -13.12 -18.91
CA PHE A 209 -3.18 -11.98 -18.03
C PHE A 209 -4.31 -12.22 -17.03
N LYS A 210 -5.07 -13.33 -17.15
CA LYS A 210 -6.33 -13.52 -16.41
C LYS A 210 -6.18 -13.36 -14.90
N CYS A 211 -5.21 -14.03 -14.28
CA CYS A 211 -5.01 -13.92 -12.84
C CYS A 211 -4.30 -12.62 -12.47
N LEU A 212 -3.42 -12.09 -13.33
CA LEU A 212 -2.78 -10.80 -13.12
C LEU A 212 -3.82 -9.67 -13.01
N ILE A 213 -4.74 -9.57 -13.98
CA ILE A 213 -5.82 -8.58 -13.98
C ILE A 213 -6.69 -8.73 -12.74
N SER A 214 -7.07 -9.97 -12.40
CA SER A 214 -7.93 -10.24 -11.25
C SER A 214 -7.29 -9.79 -9.94
N VAL A 215 -5.98 -10.04 -9.77
CA VAL A 215 -5.22 -9.63 -8.59
C VAL A 215 -5.05 -8.11 -8.55
N THR A 216 -4.68 -7.47 -9.65
CA THR A 216 -4.48 -6.02 -9.70
C THR A 216 -5.78 -5.25 -9.50
N ASP A 217 -6.88 -5.73 -10.06
CA ASP A 217 -8.19 -5.07 -9.94
C ASP A 217 -8.73 -5.18 -8.52
N SER A 218 -8.60 -6.38 -7.91
CA SER A 218 -8.93 -6.58 -6.50
C SER A 218 -8.07 -5.72 -5.59
N PHE A 219 -6.76 -5.64 -5.86
CA PHE A 219 -5.84 -4.76 -5.13
C PHE A 219 -6.27 -3.30 -5.23
N MET A 220 -6.44 -2.78 -6.45
CA MET A 220 -6.83 -1.38 -6.68
C MET A 220 -8.15 -1.04 -5.96
N ALA A 221 -9.17 -1.89 -6.11
CA ALA A 221 -10.46 -1.72 -5.45
C ALA A 221 -10.32 -1.70 -3.92
N ASN A 222 -9.58 -2.65 -3.35
CA ASN A 222 -9.37 -2.75 -1.90
C ASN A 222 -8.72 -1.50 -1.30
N VAL A 223 -7.81 -0.85 -2.03
CA VAL A 223 -7.13 0.35 -1.54
C VAL A 223 -7.71 1.66 -2.07
N GLY A 224 -8.88 1.61 -2.72
CA GLY A 224 -9.59 2.76 -3.27
C GLY A 224 -8.86 3.46 -4.42
N ILE A 225 -8.03 2.74 -5.17
CA ILE A 225 -7.53 3.18 -6.48
C ILE A 225 -8.63 2.89 -7.51
N LYS A 226 -9.08 3.90 -8.24
CA LYS A 226 -10.09 3.76 -9.30
C LYS A 226 -9.42 3.43 -10.62
N LYS A 227 -9.54 2.18 -11.07
CA LYS A 227 -9.01 1.75 -12.37
C LYS A 227 -9.56 2.63 -13.50
N SER A 228 -8.66 3.20 -14.29
CA SER A 228 -8.94 4.08 -15.43
C SER A 228 -8.51 3.49 -16.77
N GLY A 229 -7.65 2.47 -16.76
CA GLY A 229 -7.22 1.81 -17.99
C GLY A 229 -6.30 0.62 -17.75
N GLN A 230 -6.06 -0.14 -18.80
CA GLN A 230 -5.01 -1.16 -18.84
C GLN A 230 -4.47 -1.29 -20.26
N ILE A 231 -3.18 -1.61 -20.39
CA ILE A 231 -2.52 -1.95 -21.65
C ILE A 231 -1.79 -3.27 -21.44
N LEU A 232 -2.08 -4.25 -22.27
CA LEU A 232 -1.60 -5.63 -22.16
C LEU A 232 -0.88 -5.99 -23.45
N VAL A 233 0.36 -6.47 -23.35
CA VAL A 233 1.15 -6.88 -24.52
C VAL A 233 1.66 -8.30 -24.30
N ASP A 234 1.15 -9.24 -25.06
CA ASP A 234 1.58 -10.63 -25.07
C ASP A 234 2.73 -10.86 -26.07
N ASN A 235 3.11 -12.12 -26.25
CA ASN A 235 4.11 -12.55 -27.25
C ASN A 235 5.48 -11.84 -27.13
N ILE A 236 5.86 -11.40 -25.94
CA ILE A 236 7.14 -10.72 -25.70
C ILE A 236 8.35 -11.63 -25.90
N ASP A 237 8.17 -12.95 -25.83
CA ASP A 237 9.25 -13.89 -26.13
C ASP A 237 9.68 -13.79 -27.61
N GLU A 238 8.78 -13.41 -28.52
CA GLU A 238 9.08 -13.16 -29.93
C GLU A 238 9.37 -11.69 -30.23
N ILE A 239 8.56 -10.76 -29.69
CA ILE A 239 8.74 -9.30 -29.91
C ILE A 239 10.05 -8.79 -29.30
N ARG A 240 10.48 -9.39 -28.18
CA ARG A 240 11.64 -9.06 -27.33
C ARG A 240 11.61 -7.67 -26.68
N ASP A 241 11.26 -6.64 -27.43
CA ASP A 241 11.36 -5.24 -27.05
C ASP A 241 10.06 -4.50 -27.37
N LEU A 242 9.39 -3.98 -26.34
CA LEU A 242 8.16 -3.22 -26.49
C LEU A 242 8.27 -2.01 -27.42
N ARG A 243 9.47 -1.45 -27.62
CA ARG A 243 9.69 -0.34 -28.56
C ARG A 243 9.38 -0.72 -30.00
N ASN A 244 9.37 -2.01 -30.33
CA ASN A 244 9.03 -2.52 -31.66
C ASN A 244 7.51 -2.63 -31.88
N VAL A 245 6.68 -2.46 -30.84
CA VAL A 245 5.22 -2.50 -30.98
C VAL A 245 4.73 -1.13 -31.47
N THR A 246 4.31 -1.08 -32.73
CA THR A 246 3.84 0.15 -33.38
C THR A 246 2.70 0.81 -32.60
N GLY A 247 2.84 2.10 -32.29
CA GLY A 247 1.81 2.91 -31.63
C GLY A 247 1.72 2.75 -30.11
N LEU A 248 2.35 1.75 -29.51
CA LEU A 248 2.22 1.43 -28.08
C LEU A 248 2.64 2.58 -27.16
N LYS A 249 3.71 3.30 -27.49
CA LYS A 249 4.13 4.49 -26.71
C LYS A 249 3.05 5.57 -26.68
N ALA A 250 2.39 5.81 -27.81
CA ALA A 250 1.31 6.80 -27.92
C ALA A 250 0.06 6.35 -27.15
N GLU A 251 -0.23 5.05 -27.13
CA GLU A 251 -1.31 4.47 -26.32
C GLU A 251 -1.08 4.70 -24.83
N VAL A 252 0.15 4.46 -24.33
CA VAL A 252 0.54 4.76 -22.94
C VAL A 252 0.39 6.25 -22.63
N GLU A 253 0.83 7.12 -23.54
CA GLU A 253 0.72 8.57 -23.39
C GLU A 253 -0.74 9.03 -23.26
N GLU A 254 -1.64 8.53 -24.13
CA GLU A 254 -3.06 8.86 -24.10
C GLU A 254 -3.76 8.31 -22.85
N ALA A 255 -3.41 7.10 -22.42
CA ALA A 255 -3.95 6.51 -21.20
C ALA A 255 -3.64 7.38 -19.96
N LEU A 256 -2.40 7.92 -19.88
CA LEU A 256 -2.02 8.82 -18.79
C LEU A 256 -2.72 10.18 -18.87
N ARG A 257 -2.86 10.77 -20.07
CA ARG A 257 -3.58 12.04 -20.26
C ARG A 257 -5.04 11.92 -19.83
N SER A 258 -5.71 10.87 -20.29
CA SER A 258 -7.09 10.56 -19.94
C SER A 258 -7.26 10.34 -18.45
N ALA A 259 -6.37 9.57 -17.81
CA ALA A 259 -6.44 9.31 -16.38
C ALA A 259 -6.16 10.54 -15.49
N LEU A 260 -5.38 11.50 -15.98
CA LEU A 260 -5.08 12.76 -15.27
C LEU A 260 -6.09 13.87 -15.57
N ASP A 261 -7.17 13.57 -16.31
CA ASP A 261 -8.21 14.51 -16.72
C ASP A 261 -7.64 15.76 -17.45
N ILE A 262 -6.55 15.56 -18.20
CA ILE A 262 -5.95 16.61 -19.03
C ILE A 262 -6.53 16.45 -20.43
N SER A 263 -7.59 17.19 -20.72
CA SER A 263 -8.16 17.28 -22.08
C SER A 263 -7.09 17.69 -23.09
N ARG A 264 -7.17 17.15 -24.31
CA ARG A 264 -6.33 17.56 -25.45
C ARG A 264 -6.48 19.08 -25.65
N LEU A 265 -5.47 19.83 -25.23
CA LEU A 265 -5.22 21.20 -25.68
C LEU A 265 -4.86 21.19 -27.16
#